data_AF-A0A0F9Q2E8-F1
#
_entry.id   AF-A0A0F9Q2E8-F1
#
_cell.length_a   1.000
_cell.length_b   1.000
_cell.length_c   1.000
_cell.angle_alpha   90.00
_cell.angle_beta   90.00
_cell.angle_gamma   90.00
#
_symmetry.space_group_name_H-M   'P 1'
#
loop_
_entity.id
_entity.type
_entity.pdbx_description
1 polymer ?
#
loop_
_entity_poly.entity_id
_entity_poly.type
_entity_poly.pdbx_seq_one_letter_code
_entity_poly.pdbx_strand_id
1 'polypeptide(L)' 'GYTTVYPIERLLRDSRLGEIWTGTSEIMSLIIQHEYYKELLSEKWLDRDVEKDAIDADHEEEKHYG' A
#
# COMPACT_ATOMS: atom_id res chain seq x y z
N GLY A 1 42.74 -0.83 11.72
CA GLY A 1 41.51 -1.63 11.86
C GLY A 1 40.79 -1.16 13.10
N TYR A 2 39.52 -0.77 12.96
CA TYR A 2 38.57 -0.47 14.05
C TYR A 2 37.22 -0.39 13.33
N THR A 3 36.30 -1.34 13.35
CA THR A 3 35.91 -2.37 14.31
C THR A 3 35.44 -3.60 13.50
N THR A 4 35.54 -4.79 14.08
CA THR A 4 34.71 -5.93 13.66
C THR A 4 33.25 -5.51 13.87
N VAL A 5 32.66 -5.02 12.77
CA VAL A 5 31.37 -4.32 12.70
C VAL A 5 30.36 -4.95 13.64
N TYR A 6 29.87 -4.19 14.63
CA TYR A 6 28.81 -4.69 15.50
C TYR A 6 27.64 -5.12 14.61
N PRO A 7 26.97 -6.27 14.88
CA PRO A 7 25.92 -6.78 14.00
C PRO A 7 24.87 -5.73 13.60
N ILE A 8 24.54 -4.81 14.51
CA ILE A 8 23.60 -3.71 14.31
C ILE A 8 24.09 -2.70 13.26
N GLU A 9 25.38 -2.32 13.28
CA GLU A 9 25.95 -1.38 12.31
C GLU A 9 25.97 -1.98 10.89
N ARG A 10 26.18 -3.30 10.80
CA ARG A 10 26.09 -4.03 9.53
C ARG A 10 24.65 -4.05 9.02
N LEU A 11 23.69 -4.41 9.88
CA LEU A 11 22.28 -4.43 9.53
C LEU A 11 21.80 -3.05 9.06
N LEU A 12 22.15 -1.98 9.77
CA LEU A 12 21.78 -0.62 9.38
C LEU A 12 22.34 -0.21 7.99
N ARG A 13 23.54 -0.68 7.65
CA ARG A 13 24.13 -0.46 6.32
C ARG A 13 23.37 -1.23 5.24
N ASP A 14 23.08 -2.50 5.48
CA ASP A 14 22.41 -3.36 4.52
C ASP A 14 20.93 -2.95 4.32
N SER A 15 20.27 -2.44 5.36
CA SER A 15 18.90 -1.92 5.27
C SER A 15 18.76 -0.78 4.25
N ARG A 16 19.77 0.09 4.11
CA ARG A 16 19.75 1.20 3.14
C ARG A 16 19.77 0.72 1.69
N LEU A 17 20.38 -0.44 1.41
CA LEU A 17 20.33 -1.05 0.08
C LEU A 17 18.94 -1.59 -0.23
N GLY A 18 18.22 -2.09 0.78
CA GLY A 18 16.84 -2.53 0.64
C GLY A 18 15.89 -1.43 0.17
N GLU A 19 16.10 -0.18 0.60
CA GLU A 19 15.31 0.98 0.17
C GLU A 19 15.50 1.37 -1.30
N ILE A 20 16.56 0.90 -1.95
CA ILE A 20 16.88 1.23 -3.35
C ILE A 20 16.52 0.07 -4.28
N TRP A 21 16.71 -1.17 -3.81
CA TRP A 21 16.76 -2.37 -4.66
C TRP A 21 15.42 -2.73 -5.33
N THR A 22 14.29 -2.27 -4.81
CA THR A 22 12.95 -2.45 -5.44
C THR A 22 12.32 -1.12 -5.88
N GLY A 23 13.11 -0.05 -5.97
CA GLY A 23 12.65 1.31 -6.17
C GLY A 23 12.60 2.08 -4.85
N THR A 24 12.94 3.36 -4.89
CA THR A 24 12.85 4.24 -3.71
C THR A 24 11.40 4.40 -3.28
N SER A 25 11.17 4.72 -2.01
CA SER A 25 9.84 4.99 -1.47
C SER A 25 9.06 6.01 -2.31
N GLU A 26 9.76 7.02 -2.84
CA GLU A 26 9.21 8.06 -3.71
C GLU A 26 8.73 7.49 -5.06
N ILE A 27 9.56 6.67 -5.73
CA ILE A 27 9.20 6.06 -7.01
C ILE A 27 8.06 5.07 -6.83
N MET A 28 8.08 4.26 -5.77
CA MET A 28 6.95 3.37 -5.46
C MET A 28 5.66 4.16 -5.23
N SER A 29 5.75 5.28 -4.48
CA SER A 29 4.60 6.17 -4.26
C SER A 29 4.05 6.73 -5.56
N LEU A 30 4.92 7.12 -6.50
CA LEU A 30 4.51 7.62 -7.82
C LEU A 30 3.87 6.54 -8.69
N ILE A 31 4.40 5.32 -8.68
CA ILE A 31 3.82 4.19 -9.42
C ILE A 31 2.42 3.86 -8.89
N ILE A 32 2.27 3.80 -7.56
CA ILE A 32 0.97 3.56 -6.91
C ILE A 32 -0.03 4.65 -7.30
N GLN A 33 0.37 5.92 -7.21
CA GLN A 33 -0.49 7.05 -7.59
C GLN A 33 -0.89 6.99 -9.06
N HIS A 34 0.04 6.64 -9.96
CA HIS A 34 -0.24 6.53 -11.39
C HIS A 34 -1.30 5.47 -11.70
N GLU A 35 -1.13 4.26 -11.17
CA GLU A 35 -2.08 3.17 -11.40
C GLU A 35 -3.42 3.45 -10.72
N TYR A 36 -3.41 3.98 -9.49
CA TYR A 36 -4.63 4.36 -8.78
C TYR A 36 -5.42 5.44 -9.53
N TYR A 37 -4.74 6.45 -10.06
CA TYR A 37 -5.40 7.51 -10.82
C TYR A 37 -5.99 7.00 -12.14
N LYS A 38 -5.28 6.08 -12.81
CA LYS A 38 -5.78 5.40 -14.00
C LYS A 38 -6.99 4.53 -13.70
N GLU A 39 -7.02 3.85 -12.56
CA GLU A 39 -8.18 3.08 -12.10
C GLU A 39 -9.37 3.99 -11.82
N LEU A 40 -9.18 5.08 -11.08
CA LEU A 40 -10.22 6.07 -10.80
C LEU A 40 -10.82 6.66 -12.08
N LEU A 41 -9.97 7.09 -13.03
CA LEU A 41 -10.42 7.63 -14.31
C LEU A 41 -11.06 6.58 -15.23
N SER A 42 -10.75 5.30 -15.04
CA SER A 42 -11.33 4.23 -15.85
C SER A 42 -12.80 3.94 -15.51
N GLU A 43 -13.33 4.54 -14.43
CA GLU A 43 -14.70 4.40 -13.95
C GLU A 43 -15.13 2.95 -13.64
N LYS A 44 -14.25 1.96 -13.76
CA LYS A 44 -14.52 0.53 -13.49
C LYS A 44 -14.98 0.27 -12.05
N TRP A 45 -14.66 1.17 -11.14
CA TRP A 45 -15.07 1.11 -9.74
C TRP A 45 -16.52 1.55 -9.52
N LEU A 46 -17.18 2.22 -10.46
CA LEU A 46 -18.59 2.64 -10.33
C LEU A 46 -19.56 1.46 -10.30
N ASP A 47 -19.19 0.32 -10.88
CA ASP A 47 -20.01 -0.90 -10.86
C ASP A 47 -19.79 -1.73 -9.58
N ARG A 48 -18.83 -1.31 -8.72
CA ARG A 48 -18.59 -1.99 -7.44
C ARG A 48 -19.59 -1.52 -6.39
N ASP A 49 -20.50 -2.40 -6.02
CA ASP A 49 -21.41 -2.20 -4.91
C ASP A 49 -20.67 -2.38 -3.57
N VAL A 50 -20.27 -1.26 -2.97
CA VAL A 50 -19.49 -1.22 -1.72
C VAL A 50 -20.27 -1.81 -0.54
N GLU A 51 -21.61 -1.79 -0.56
CA GLU A 51 -22.39 -2.41 0.51
C GLU A 51 -22.20 -3.93 0.55
N LYS A 52 -21.98 -4.57 -0.61
CA LYS A 52 -21.76 -6.02 -0.71
C LYS A 52 -20.41 -6.49 -0.19
N ASP A 53 -19.48 -5.56 0.08
CA ASP A 53 -18.17 -5.90 0.66
C ASP A 53 -18.24 -6.11 2.18
N ALA A 54 -19.36 -5.75 2.83
CA ALA A 54 -19.57 -5.98 4.25
C ALA A 54 -19.86 -7.47 4.54
N ILE A 55 -19.36 -7.96 5.67
CA ILE A 55 -19.55 -9.36 6.10
C ILE A 55 -21.04 -9.69 6.29
N ASP A 56 -21.82 -8.72 6.77
CA ASP A 56 -23.25 -8.83 7.03
C ASP A 56 -24.08 -7.96 6.06
N ALA A 57 -23.67 -7.89 4.79
CA ALA A 57 -24.33 -7.08 3.76
C ALA A 57 -25.84 -7.37 3.57
N ASP A 58 -26.27 -8.58 3.93
CA ASP A 58 -27.64 -9.08 3.80
C ASP A 58 -28.57 -8.62 4.96
N HIS A 59 -28.02 -8.11 6.06
CA HIS A 59 -28.82 -7.63 7.19
C HIS A 59 -29.36 -6.20 6.95
N GLU A 60 -30.43 -6.10 6.16
CA GLU A 60 -31.09 -4.82 5.83
C GLU A 60 -31.54 -4.01 7.05
N GLU A 61 -31.89 -4.68 8.16
CA GLU A 61 -32.38 -4.01 9.38
C GLU A 61 -31.31 -3.15 10.09
N GLU A 62 -30.03 -3.45 9.86
CA GLU A 62 -28.90 -2.70 10.45
C GLU A 62 -28.48 -1.51 9.57
N LYS A 63 -29.05 -1.38 8.35
CA LYS A 63 -28.70 -0.31 7.43
C LYS A 63 -29.33 1.01 7.86
N HIS A 64 -28.50 1.98 8.24
CA HIS A 64 -28.93 3.32 8.62
C HIS A 64 -28.50 4.35 7.55
N TYR A 65 -29.47 4.90 6.82
CA TYR A 65 -29.21 5.78 5.67
C TYR A 65 -29.15 7.28 5.98
N GLY A 66 -29.53 7.71 7.19
CA GLY A 66 -29.52 9.12 7.61
C GLY A 66 -30.63 9.97 7.00
#